data_AF-A0A8S9W784-F1
#
_entry.id   AF-A0A8S9W784-F1
#
_cell.length_a   1.000
_cell.length_b   1.000
_cell.length_c   1.000
_cell.angle_alpha   90.00
_cell.angle_beta   90.00
_cell.angle_gamma   90.00
#
_symmetry.space_group_name_H-M   'P 1'
#
loop_
_entity.id
_entity.type
_entity.pdbx_description
1 polymer ?
#
loop_
_entity_poly.entity_id
_entity_poly.type
_entity_poly.pdbx_seq_one_letter_code
_entity_poly.pdbx_strand_id
1 'polypeptide(L)'
;MYNNKTELGGRPNNDAIVMLKMIVLQQWHGLSDPELEKQATDRISFRKFLGFPNKIPDRSTVWDFKERIWMKCKDSSMQKV
;
A
#
# COMPACT_ATOMS: atom_id res chain seq x y z
N MET A 1 -0.56 4.07 -15.57
CA MET A 1 0.44 3.02 -15.24
C MET A 1 0.06 2.28 -13.96
N TYR A 2 -0.88 1.33 -14.04
CA TYR A 2 -0.99 0.16 -13.14
C TYR A 2 -1.14 -1.13 -13.97
N ASN A 3 -0.63 -1.11 -15.20
CA ASN A 3 -0.54 -2.27 -16.06
C ASN A 3 0.93 -2.34 -16.49
N ASN A 4 1.69 -3.25 -15.88
CA ASN A 4 2.97 -3.67 -16.44
C ASN A 4 2.67 -4.89 -17.33
N LYS A 5 3.18 -4.84 -18.56
CA LYS A 5 3.32 -6.00 -19.46
C LYS A 5 4.82 -6.14 -19.73
N THR A 6 5.61 -6.19 -18.67
CA THR A 6 7.08 -6.25 -18.82
C THR A 6 7.60 -7.62 -18.41
N GLU A 7 8.33 -8.20 -19.33
CA GLU A 7 9.03 -9.49 -19.34
C GLU A 7 10.29 -9.51 -18.44
N LEU A 8 10.55 -8.40 -17.73
CA LEU A 8 11.62 -8.27 -16.76
C LEU A 8 11.08 -8.56 -15.36
N GLY A 9 11.31 -9.79 -14.90
CA GLY A 9 10.87 -10.34 -13.62
C GLY A 9 11.30 -9.50 -12.42
N GLY A 10 10.36 -8.70 -11.92
CA GLY A 10 10.38 -8.09 -10.60
C GLY A 10 9.28 -8.68 -9.70
N ARG A 11 9.40 -8.49 -8.37
CA ARG A 11 8.40 -8.92 -7.38
C ARG A 11 7.01 -8.47 -7.85
N PRO A 12 6.00 -9.36 -7.87
CA PRO A 12 4.70 -9.09 -8.50
C PRO A 12 4.13 -7.77 -7.99
N ASN A 13 3.59 -6.97 -8.91
CA ASN A 13 3.06 -5.65 -8.65
C ASN A 13 1.95 -5.76 -7.59
N ASN A 14 2.20 -5.22 -6.40
CA ASN A 14 1.15 -5.08 -5.41
C ASN A 14 0.15 -4.05 -5.94
N ASP A 15 -1.12 -4.42 -5.96
CA ASP A 15 -2.19 -3.57 -6.43
C ASP A 15 -2.23 -2.28 -5.60
N ALA A 16 -2.08 -1.12 -6.24
CA ALA A 16 -2.02 0.15 -5.52
C ALA A 16 -3.30 0.47 -4.75
N ILE A 17 -4.42 -0.13 -5.17
CA ILE A 17 -5.69 -0.06 -4.44
C ILE A 17 -5.54 -0.76 -3.08
N VAL A 18 -4.87 -1.92 -3.02
CA VAL A 18 -4.63 -2.66 -1.77
C VAL A 18 -3.70 -1.87 -0.85
N MET A 19 -2.64 -1.26 -1.39
CA MET A 19 -1.72 -0.42 -0.60
C MET A 19 -2.41 0.82 -0.03
N LEU A 20 -3.27 1.49 -0.82
CA LEU A 20 -4.05 2.64 -0.35
C LEU A 20 -5.04 2.24 0.76
N LYS A 21 -5.77 1.13 0.57
CA LYS A 21 -6.68 0.59 1.59
C LYS A 21 -5.97 0.25 2.89
N MET A 22 -4.74 -0.27 2.81
CA MET A 22 -3.93 -0.56 3.98
C MET A 22 -3.55 0.70 4.77
N ILE A 23 -3.17 1.79 4.09
CA ILE A 23 -2.91 3.07 4.77
C ILE A 23 -4.16 3.61 5.46
N VAL A 24 -5.32 3.48 4.83
CA VAL A 24 -6.60 3.88 5.44
C VAL A 24 -6.90 3.06 6.69
N LEU A 25 -6.69 1.73 6.65
CA LEU A 25 -6.82 0.86 7.82
C LEU A 25 -5.82 1.23 8.91
N GLN A 26 -4.58 1.56 8.53
CA GLN A 26 -3.55 2.02 9.46
C GLN A 26 -4.01 3.28 10.21
N GLN A 27 -4.55 4.27 9.49
CA GLN A 27 -4.99 5.54 10.06
C GLN A 27 -6.26 5.40 10.91
N TRP A 28 -7.20 4.54 10.52
CA TRP A 28 -8.43 4.31 11.28
C TRP A 28 -8.21 3.57 12.59
N HIS A 29 -7.29 2.62 12.60
CA HIS A 29 -7.01 1.81 13.78
C HIS A 29 -5.78 2.27 14.56
N GLY A 30 -5.06 3.30 14.08
CA GLY A 30 -3.84 3.81 14.71
C GLY A 30 -2.72 2.77 14.79
N LEU A 31 -2.62 1.87 13.81
CA LEU A 31 -1.71 0.72 13.85
C LEU A 31 -0.30 1.09 13.39
N SER A 32 0.70 0.45 14.00
CA SER A 32 2.07 0.45 13.46
C SER A 32 2.13 -0.37 12.17
N ASP A 33 3.07 -0.07 11.26
CA ASP A 33 3.24 -0.85 10.02
C ASP A 33 3.39 -2.38 10.24
N PRO A 34 4.16 -2.89 11.23
CA PRO A 34 4.20 -4.34 11.52
C PRO A 34 2.89 -4.89 12.11
N GLU A 35 2.14 -4.08 12.87
CA GLU A 35 0.85 -4.50 13.41
C GLU A 35 -0.21 -4.56 12.32
N LEU A 36 -0.20 -3.62 11.39
CA LEU A 36 -1.07 -3.61 10.22
C LEU A 36 -0.91 -4.90 9.40
N GLU A 37 0.32 -5.31 9.14
CA GLU A 37 0.62 -6.56 8.41
C GLU A 37 0.07 -7.80 9.14
N LYS A 38 0.32 -7.86 10.46
CA LYS A 38 -0.16 -8.96 11.30
C LYS A 38 -1.69 -9.01 11.35
N GLN A 39 -2.34 -7.86 11.58
CA GLN A 39 -3.80 -7.75 11.65
C GLN A 39 -4.46 -7.99 10.29
N ALA A 40 -3.83 -7.57 9.18
CA ALA A 40 -4.33 -7.84 7.83
C ALA A 40 -4.30 -9.33 7.48
N THR A 41 -3.35 -10.07 8.07
CA THR A 41 -3.22 -11.52 7.91
C THR A 41 -4.20 -12.29 8.79
N ASP A 42 -4.37 -11.83 10.03
CA ASP A 42 -5.16 -12.50 11.07
C ASP A 42 -6.67 -12.21 10.98
N ARG A 43 -7.05 -10.96 10.65
CA ARG A 43 -8.46 -10.54 10.65
C ARG A 43 -9.14 -10.69 9.29
N ILE A 44 -10.15 -11.55 9.25
CA ILE A 44 -11.03 -11.75 8.08
C ILE A 44 -11.71 -10.43 7.66
N SER A 45 -12.08 -9.57 8.61
CA SER A 45 -12.69 -8.25 8.30
C SER A 45 -11.75 -7.35 7.50
N PHE A 46 -10.44 -7.35 7.82
CA PHE A 46 -9.45 -6.58 7.06
C PHE A 46 -9.22 -7.21 5.70
N ARG A 47 -9.13 -8.54 5.63
CA ARG A 47 -8.99 -9.26 4.38
C ARG A 47 -10.18 -9.03 3.43
N LYS A 48 -11.41 -8.97 3.98
CA LYS A 48 -12.63 -8.63 3.25
C LYS A 48 -12.59 -7.19 2.72
N PHE A 49 -12.14 -6.23 3.53
CA PHE A 49 -11.98 -4.83 3.09
C PHE A 49 -10.94 -4.69 1.97
N LEU A 50 -9.83 -5.41 2.08
CA LEU A 50 -8.78 -5.47 1.07
C LEU A 50 -9.22 -6.19 -0.22
N GLY A 51 -10.30 -6.97 -0.19
CA GLY A 51 -10.83 -7.70 -1.34
C GLY A 51 -10.16 -9.06 -1.57
N PHE A 52 -9.76 -9.74 -0.49
CA PHE A 52 -9.06 -11.03 -0.51
C PHE A 52 -7.82 -11.03 -1.42
N PRO A 53 -6.82 -10.18 -1.13
CA PRO A 53 -5.58 -10.20 -1.90
C PRO A 53 -4.90 -11.58 -1.75
N ASN A 54 -4.41 -12.11 -2.87
CA ASN A 54 -3.62 -13.35 -2.90
C ASN A 54 -2.35 -13.23 -2.05
N LYS A 55 -1.78 -12.03 -1.98
CA LYS A 55 -0.60 -11.71 -1.18
C LYS A 55 -0.81 -10.42 -0.41
N ILE A 56 -0.58 -10.48 0.89
CA ILE A 56 -0.56 -9.30 1.76
C ILE A 56 0.79 -8.62 1.55
N PRO A 57 0.82 -7.32 1.19
CA PRO A 57 2.06 -6.60 1.02
C PRO A 57 2.77 -6.44 2.37
N ASP A 58 4.09 -6.52 2.31
CA ASP A 58 4.96 -6.39 3.48
C ASP A 58 4.96 -4.94 4.01
N ARG A 59 5.17 -4.76 5.31
CA ARG A 59 5.34 -3.44 5.97
C ARG A 59 6.28 -2.51 5.21
N SER A 60 7.37 -3.05 4.65
CA SER A 60 8.37 -2.27 3.92
C SER A 60 7.81 -1.74 2.60
N THR A 61 6.90 -2.51 1.97
CA THR A 61 6.24 -2.09 0.72
C THR A 61 5.19 -1.02 0.97
N VAL A 62 4.46 -1.11 2.09
CA VAL A 62 3.50 -0.06 2.50
C VAL A 62 4.24 1.24 2.82
N TRP A 63 5.40 1.16 3.45
CA TRP A 63 6.25 2.32 3.76
C TRP A 63 6.78 3.02 2.49
N ASP A 64 7.35 2.28 1.52
CA ASP A 64 7.80 2.85 0.22
C ASP A 64 6.64 3.55 -0.51
N PHE A 65 5.45 2.96 -0.47
CA PHE A 65 4.27 3.55 -1.07
C PHE A 65 3.83 4.85 -0.36
N LYS A 66 3.93 4.91 0.97
CA LYS A 66 3.68 6.15 1.74
C LYS A 66 4.69 7.22 1.35
N GLU A 67 5.97 6.91 1.33
CA GLU A 67 7.01 7.88 0.91
C GLU A 67 6.74 8.43 -0.49
N ARG A 68 6.37 7.58 -1.46
CA ARG A 68 5.99 8.04 -2.81
C ARG A 68 4.81 9.01 -2.80
N ILE A 69 3.78 8.79 -1.97
CA ILE A 69 2.65 9.72 -1.85
C ILE A 69 3.12 11.05 -1.26
N TRP A 70 3.93 11.01 -0.20
CA TRP A 70 4.47 12.21 0.45
C TRP A 70 5.41 13.01 -0.46
N MET A 71 6.29 12.33 -1.20
CA MET A 71 7.20 12.96 -2.17
C MET A 71 6.43 13.59 -3.33
N LYS A 72 5.41 12.89 -3.86
CA LYS A 72 4.58 13.43 -4.95
C LYS A 72 3.79 14.67 -4.50
N CYS A 73 3.39 14.73 -3.23
CA CYS A 73 2.75 15.91 -2.64
C CYS A 73 3.71 17.12 -2.61
N LYS A 74 5.00 16.89 -2.31
CA LYS A 74 6.06 17.93 -2.31
C LYS A 74 6.37 18.50 -3.69
N ASP A 75 6.36 17.65 -4.71
CA ASP A 75 6.63 18.05 -6.10
C ASP A 75 5.48 18.90 -6.69
N SER A 76 4.24 18.57 -6.32
CA SER A 76 3.04 19.30 -6.76
C SER A 76 2.97 20.73 -6.21
N SER A 77 3.62 21.01 -5.08
CA SER A 77 3.79 22.37 -4.55
C SER A 77 4.89 23.18 -5.24
N MET A 78 5.79 22.54 -6.01
CA MET A 78 6.86 23.16 -6.80
C MET A 78 6.51 23.30 -8.30
N GLN A 79 5.23 23.17 -8.67
CA GLN A 79 4.73 23.53 -10.02
C GLN A 79 3.70 24.66 -9.98
N LYS A 80 3.49 25.28 -8.82
CA LYS A 80 2.74 26.53 -8.64
C LYS A 80 3.70 27.62 -8.13
N VAL A 81 4.65 28.02 -8.96
CA VAL A 81 5.35 29.32 -8.87
C VAL A 81 5.51 29.89 -10.26
#